data_AF-A0A8T4WA19-F1
#
_entry.id   AF-A0A8T4WA19-F1
#
_cell.length_a   1.000
_cell.length_b   1.000
_cell.length_c   1.000
_cell.angle_alpha   90.00
_cell.angle_beta   90.00
_cell.angle_gamma   90.00
#
_symmetry.space_group_name_H-M   'P 1'
#
loop_
_entity.id
_entity.type
_entity.pdbx_description
1 polymer ?
#
loop_
_entity_poly.entity_id
_entity_poly.type
_entity_poly.pdbx_seq_one_letter_code
_entity_poly.pdbx_strand_id
1 'polypeptide(L)'
;MADMFIAYTTAAGIDKKVEFDTDEEVMNLDLRDIAEIDLLPLVWAENLEVLCVRHNRIAELDLSPLSKCKKLEMLSLSDNLIKSIDLSPLSDCQNLTELALDMNPLESVDISPLFECPKLDELRIDDGVALKADLFLRSIGDWPQVLIDLYPRILWKASE
;
A
#
# COMPACT_ATOMS: atom_id res chain seq x y z
N MET A 1 -12.25 -19.95 17.89
CA MET A 1 -11.62 -18.85 17.17
C MET A 1 -10.18 -19.27 16.98
N ALA A 2 -9.68 -19.36 15.75
CA ALA A 2 -8.27 -19.65 15.54
C ALA A 2 -7.52 -18.35 15.79
N ASP A 3 -6.52 -18.36 16.67
CA ASP A 3 -5.70 -17.18 16.91
C ASP A 3 -4.89 -16.91 15.62
N MET A 4 -5.29 -15.88 14.87
CA MET A 4 -4.54 -15.43 13.71
C MET A 4 -3.45 -14.49 14.18
N PHE A 5 -2.28 -14.58 13.56
CA PHE A 5 -1.16 -13.72 13.91
C PHE A 5 -0.38 -13.33 12.67
N ILE A 6 0.16 -12.11 12.70
CA ILE A 6 1.14 -11.61 11.75
C ILE A 6 2.51 -11.75 12.38
N ALA A 7 3.40 -12.47 11.70
CA ALA A 7 4.79 -12.60 12.10
C ALA A 7 5.62 -11.46 11.51
N TYR A 8 6.58 -10.97 12.29
CA TYR A 8 7.52 -9.94 11.84
C TYR A 8 8.84 -10.03 12.58
N THR A 9 9.90 -9.55 11.93
CA THR A 9 11.25 -9.51 12.46
C THR A 9 11.65 -8.05 12.64
N THR A 10 12.13 -7.71 13.83
CA THR A 10 12.62 -6.35 14.13
C THR A 10 13.98 -6.08 13.47
N ALA A 11 14.40 -4.81 13.41
CA ALA A 11 15.73 -4.44 12.91
C ALA A 11 16.90 -5.05 13.71
N ALA A 12 16.64 -5.48 14.95
CA ALA A 12 17.60 -6.22 15.78
C ALA A 12 17.62 -7.75 15.51
N GLY A 13 16.84 -8.25 14.55
CA GLY A 13 16.71 -9.68 14.25
C GLY A 13 15.86 -10.44 15.26
N ILE A 14 14.98 -9.76 16.00
CA ILE A 14 14.08 -10.39 16.97
C ILE A 14 12.74 -10.67 16.30
N ASP A 15 12.37 -11.95 16.25
CA ASP A 15 11.07 -12.41 15.76
C ASP A 15 9.97 -12.09 16.79
N LYS A 16 8.86 -11.56 16.29
CA LYS A 16 7.68 -11.20 17.07
C LYS A 16 6.43 -11.59 16.29
N LYS A 17 5.31 -11.58 17.00
CA LYS A 17 3.98 -11.76 16.42
C LYS A 17 2.99 -10.76 16.99
N VAL A 18 2.03 -10.35 16.19
CA VAL A 18 0.84 -9.60 16.62
C VAL A 18 -0.36 -10.47 16.32
N GLU A 19 -1.15 -10.76 17.35
CA GLU A 19 -2.44 -11.45 17.20
C GLU A 19 -3.48 -10.46 16.71
N PHE A 20 -4.42 -10.92 15.87
CA PHE A 20 -5.52 -10.14 15.36
C PHE A 20 -6.76 -11.02 15.15
N ASP A 21 -7.94 -10.43 15.23
CA ASP A 21 -9.20 -11.07 14.81
C ASP A 21 -9.48 -10.77 13.33
N THR A 22 -9.98 -11.75 12.58
CA THR A 22 -10.37 -11.58 11.17
C THR A 22 -11.52 -10.60 10.98
N ASP A 23 -12.28 -10.34 12.05
CA ASP A 23 -13.36 -9.35 12.07
C ASP A 23 -12.88 -7.92 12.37
N GLU A 24 -11.59 -7.70 12.63
CA GLU A 24 -11.05 -6.35 12.86
C GLU A 24 -11.06 -5.50 11.58
N GLU A 25 -11.57 -4.28 11.71
CA GLU A 25 -11.59 -3.27 10.65
C GLU A 25 -10.28 -2.47 10.59
N VAL A 26 -9.56 -2.35 11.72
CA VAL A 26 -8.37 -1.50 11.84
C VAL A 26 -7.21 -2.30 12.38
N MET A 27 -6.15 -2.39 11.57
CA MET A 27 -4.89 -2.98 11.97
C MET A 27 -3.79 -1.93 12.03
N ASN A 28 -3.32 -1.65 13.24
CA ASN A 28 -2.21 -0.74 13.48
C ASN A 28 -0.93 -1.53 13.79
N LEU A 29 0.06 -1.40 12.92
CA LEU A 29 1.42 -1.95 13.01
C LEU A 29 2.51 -0.85 13.09
N ASP A 30 2.12 0.38 13.42
CA ASP A 30 3.03 1.52 13.54
C ASP A 30 4.07 1.31 14.67
N LEU A 31 5.25 1.94 14.54
CA LEU A 31 6.27 2.11 15.60
C LEU A 31 6.74 0.79 16.25
N ARG A 32 6.86 -0.28 15.46
CA ARG A 32 7.21 -1.63 15.95
C ARG A 32 8.63 -2.08 15.62
N ASP A 33 9.43 -1.20 15.02
CA ASP A 33 10.80 -1.48 14.56
C ASP A 33 10.86 -2.63 13.55
N ILE A 34 9.80 -2.80 12.76
CA ILE A 34 9.63 -3.90 11.80
C ILE A 34 10.63 -3.73 10.66
N ALA A 35 11.45 -4.75 10.39
CA ALA A 35 12.32 -4.82 9.22
C ALA A 35 11.78 -5.77 8.15
N GLU A 36 11.21 -6.89 8.57
CA GLU A 36 10.55 -7.89 7.71
C GLU A 36 9.19 -8.25 8.30
N ILE A 37 8.18 -8.44 7.47
CA ILE A 37 6.81 -8.76 7.90
C ILE A 37 6.12 -9.68 6.91
N ASP A 38 5.38 -10.66 7.45
CA ASP A 38 4.53 -11.54 6.67
C ASP A 38 3.06 -11.11 6.77
N LEU A 39 2.56 -10.46 5.72
CA LEU A 39 1.17 -10.05 5.61
C LEU A 39 0.24 -11.15 5.08
N LEU A 40 0.74 -12.36 4.75
CA LEU A 40 -0.09 -13.45 4.23
C LEU A 40 -1.35 -13.73 5.06
N PRO A 41 -1.33 -13.65 6.40
CA PRO A 41 -2.52 -13.83 7.21
C PRO A 41 -3.68 -12.87 6.91
N LEU A 42 -3.41 -11.71 6.30
CA LEU A 42 -4.44 -10.75 5.92
C LEU A 42 -5.37 -11.23 4.80
N VAL A 43 -5.07 -12.36 4.13
CA VAL A 43 -6.03 -12.99 3.20
C VAL A 43 -7.35 -13.37 3.86
N TRP A 44 -7.37 -13.50 5.20
CA TRP A 44 -8.56 -13.80 5.99
C TRP A 44 -9.22 -12.55 6.61
N ALA A 45 -8.60 -11.38 6.52
CA ALA A 45 -9.09 -10.13 7.09
C ALA A 45 -10.02 -9.39 6.10
N GLU A 46 -11.11 -10.03 5.68
CA GLU A 46 -12.03 -9.48 4.66
C GLU A 46 -12.72 -8.17 5.10
N ASN A 47 -12.76 -7.92 6.41
CA ASN A 47 -13.34 -6.71 7.00
C ASN A 47 -12.34 -5.56 7.18
N LEU A 48 -11.06 -5.76 6.85
CA LEU A 48 -10.03 -4.75 7.04
C LEU A 48 -10.30 -3.49 6.19
N GLU A 49 -10.43 -2.36 6.86
CA GLU A 49 -10.64 -1.02 6.29
C GLU A 49 -9.36 -0.17 6.38
N VAL A 50 -8.58 -0.33 7.46
CA VAL A 50 -7.38 0.49 7.70
C VAL A 50 -6.18 -0.38 8.05
N LEU A 51 -5.10 -0.23 7.29
CA LEU A 51 -3.79 -0.81 7.58
C LEU A 51 -2.73 0.29 7.73
N CYS A 52 -2.21 0.44 8.95
CA CYS A 52 -1.15 1.39 9.27
C CYS A 52 0.15 0.63 9.58
N VAL A 53 1.22 0.90 8.85
CA VAL A 53 2.55 0.25 9.04
C VAL A 53 3.67 1.31 9.11
N ARG A 54 3.36 2.49 9.64
CA ARG A 54 4.24 3.67 9.64
C ARG A 54 5.38 3.58 10.65
N HIS A 55 6.42 4.36 10.42
CA HIS A 55 7.56 4.48 11.34
C HIS A 55 8.18 3.11 11.69
N ASN A 56 8.46 2.34 10.64
CA ASN A 56 9.15 1.06 10.72
C ASN A 56 10.43 1.13 9.87
N ARG A 57 11.06 -0.01 9.62
CA ARG A 57 12.30 -0.12 8.83
C ARG A 57 12.15 -1.09 7.67
N ILE A 58 10.93 -1.20 7.13
CA ILE A 58 10.59 -2.14 6.06
C ILE A 58 11.26 -1.68 4.78
N ALA A 59 12.06 -2.54 4.17
CA ALA A 59 12.72 -2.27 2.88
C ALA A 59 11.97 -2.89 1.69
N GLU A 60 11.32 -4.03 1.93
CA GLU A 60 10.54 -4.79 0.95
C GLU A 60 9.25 -5.24 1.61
N LEU A 61 8.13 -5.18 0.86
CA LEU A 61 6.82 -5.55 1.37
C LEU A 61 5.97 -6.17 0.25
N ASP A 62 5.44 -7.36 0.49
CA ASP A 62 4.49 -8.00 -0.40
C ASP A 62 3.05 -7.55 -0.05
N LEU A 63 2.41 -6.86 -0.98
CA LEU A 63 1.02 -6.41 -0.85
C LEU A 63 0.00 -7.41 -1.39
N SER A 64 0.42 -8.55 -1.96
CA SER A 64 -0.47 -9.56 -2.57
C SER A 64 -1.66 -9.97 -1.67
N PRO A 65 -1.51 -10.12 -0.34
CA PRO A 65 -2.62 -10.45 0.55
C PRO A 65 -3.74 -9.40 0.55
N LEU A 66 -3.41 -8.12 0.33
CA LEU A 66 -4.37 -7.02 0.37
C LEU A 66 -5.39 -7.07 -0.77
N SER A 67 -5.12 -7.82 -1.85
CA SER A 67 -6.11 -8.07 -2.92
C SER A 67 -7.42 -8.70 -2.40
N LYS A 68 -7.39 -9.35 -1.22
CA LYS A 68 -8.56 -9.91 -0.54
C LYS A 68 -9.27 -8.93 0.40
N CYS A 69 -8.59 -7.86 0.81
CA CYS A 69 -9.12 -6.83 1.68
C CYS A 69 -9.98 -5.82 0.87
N LYS A 70 -11.13 -6.28 0.35
CA LYS A 70 -11.99 -5.47 -0.55
C LYS A 70 -12.57 -4.22 0.11
N LYS A 71 -12.61 -4.18 1.44
CA LYS A 71 -13.07 -3.03 2.22
C LYS A 71 -11.96 -2.04 2.56
N LEU A 72 -10.71 -2.31 2.16
CA LEU A 72 -9.58 -1.44 2.50
C LEU A 72 -9.82 -0.02 1.96
N GLU A 73 -9.86 0.94 2.86
CA GLU A 73 -10.04 2.37 2.61
C GLU A 73 -8.71 3.11 2.76
N MET A 74 -7.88 2.71 3.74
CA MET A 74 -6.62 3.40 4.04
C MET A 74 -5.45 2.43 4.14
N LEU A 75 -4.39 2.72 3.38
CA LEU A 75 -3.09 2.07 3.50
C LEU A 75 -2.00 3.11 3.75
N SER A 76 -1.33 3.03 4.90
CA SER A 76 -0.20 3.91 5.21
C SER A 76 1.08 3.13 5.46
N LEU A 77 2.06 3.37 4.58
CA LEU A 77 3.42 2.82 4.63
C LEU A 77 4.47 3.93 4.87
N SER A 78 4.04 5.11 5.31
CA SER A 78 4.91 6.28 5.49
C SER A 78 6.04 6.01 6.49
N ASP A 79 7.20 6.64 6.29
CA ASP A 79 8.37 6.54 7.18
C ASP A 79 8.84 5.09 7.35
N ASN A 80 9.30 4.52 6.23
CA ASN A 80 9.92 3.21 6.12
C ASN A 80 11.19 3.32 5.24
N LEU A 81 11.76 2.19 4.82
CA LEU A 81 12.95 2.11 3.97
C LEU A 81 12.64 1.54 2.59
N ILE A 82 11.39 1.67 2.13
CA ILE A 82 10.90 1.07 0.88
C ILE A 82 11.55 1.78 -0.31
N LYS A 83 12.25 1.02 -1.16
CA LYS A 83 12.89 1.54 -2.38
C LYS A 83 12.09 1.27 -3.65
N SER A 84 11.27 0.23 -3.62
CA SER A 84 10.35 -0.16 -4.68
C SER A 84 9.15 -0.86 -4.06
N ILE A 85 7.97 -0.64 -4.61
CA ILE A 85 6.74 -1.28 -4.17
C ILE A 85 5.90 -1.65 -5.38
N ASP A 86 5.34 -2.85 -5.38
CA ASP A 86 4.37 -3.28 -6.38
C ASP A 86 2.96 -2.95 -5.89
N LEU A 87 2.28 -2.02 -6.57
CA LEU A 87 0.92 -1.61 -6.25
C LEU A 87 -0.14 -2.46 -6.95
N SER A 88 0.22 -3.45 -7.78
CA SER A 88 -0.72 -4.28 -8.55
C SER A 88 -1.85 -4.88 -7.68
N PRO A 89 -1.58 -5.38 -6.46
CA PRO A 89 -2.63 -5.91 -5.59
C PRO A 89 -3.69 -4.89 -5.15
N LEU A 90 -3.39 -3.58 -5.22
CA LEU A 90 -4.33 -2.52 -4.82
C LEU A 90 -5.40 -2.24 -5.89
N SER A 91 -5.21 -2.68 -7.13
CA SER A 91 -6.26 -2.59 -8.18
C SER A 91 -7.56 -3.29 -7.77
N ASP A 92 -7.43 -4.24 -6.85
CA ASP A 92 -8.51 -5.03 -6.29
C ASP A 92 -9.21 -4.35 -5.09
N CYS A 93 -8.69 -3.23 -4.59
CA CYS A 93 -9.16 -2.45 -3.43
C CYS A 93 -9.99 -1.23 -3.86
N GLN A 94 -11.16 -1.46 -4.47
CA GLN A 94 -12.00 -0.40 -5.05
C GLN A 94 -12.55 0.64 -4.03
N ASN A 95 -12.41 0.36 -2.73
CA ASN A 95 -12.79 1.27 -1.65
C ASN A 95 -11.63 2.15 -1.16
N LEU A 96 -10.42 1.98 -1.68
CA LEU A 96 -9.25 2.73 -1.25
C LEU A 96 -9.44 4.23 -1.49
N THR A 97 -9.38 5.01 -0.42
CA THR A 97 -9.50 6.46 -0.39
C THR A 97 -8.16 7.13 -0.12
N GLU A 98 -7.28 6.48 0.66
CA GLU A 98 -6.00 7.04 1.08
C GLU A 98 -4.85 6.05 0.90
N LEU A 99 -3.81 6.45 0.17
CA LEU A 99 -2.54 5.75 0.08
C LEU A 99 -1.39 6.67 0.46
N ALA A 100 -0.58 6.26 1.44
CA ALA A 100 0.58 7.03 1.87
C ALA A 100 1.88 6.23 1.76
N LEU A 101 2.79 6.75 0.93
CA LEU A 101 4.11 6.20 0.61
C LEU A 101 5.23 7.22 0.86
N ASP A 102 4.91 8.41 1.37
CA ASP A 102 5.83 9.48 1.73
C ASP A 102 6.86 9.04 2.78
N MET A 103 7.97 9.77 2.89
CA MET A 103 9.06 9.45 3.81
C MET A 103 9.64 8.04 3.56
N ASN A 104 9.78 7.66 2.30
CA ASN A 104 10.46 6.43 1.89
C ASN A 104 11.55 6.76 0.86
N PRO A 105 12.66 6.00 0.77
CA PRO A 105 13.67 6.15 -0.26
C PRO A 105 13.20 5.61 -1.64
N LEU A 106 11.95 5.85 -2.01
CA LEU A 106 11.37 5.49 -3.31
C LEU A 106 11.98 6.36 -4.40
N GLU A 107 12.54 5.75 -5.45
CA GLU A 107 13.01 6.50 -6.62
C GLU A 107 11.90 6.66 -7.67
N SER A 108 11.07 5.63 -7.83
CA SER A 108 9.93 5.65 -8.74
C SER A 108 8.87 4.64 -8.31
N VAL A 109 7.64 4.88 -8.73
CA VAL A 109 6.52 3.97 -8.50
C VAL A 109 5.61 3.92 -9.74
N ASP A 110 5.10 2.73 -10.05
CA ASP A 110 4.05 2.56 -11.05
C ASP A 110 2.69 2.72 -10.37
N ILE A 111 1.96 3.76 -10.76
CA ILE A 111 0.64 4.11 -10.22
C ILE A 111 -0.49 3.62 -11.12
N SER A 112 -0.22 2.85 -12.18
CA SER A 112 -1.24 2.26 -13.05
C SER A 112 -2.35 1.52 -12.27
N PRO A 113 -2.05 0.73 -11.22
CA PRO A 113 -3.08 0.05 -10.42
C PRO A 113 -4.06 1.00 -9.72
N LEU A 114 -3.64 2.24 -9.43
CA LEU A 114 -4.46 3.23 -8.72
C LEU A 114 -5.59 3.80 -9.58
N PHE A 115 -5.53 3.61 -10.91
CA PHE A 115 -6.63 3.96 -11.81
C PHE A 115 -7.86 3.07 -11.60
N GLU A 116 -7.70 1.88 -11.01
CA GLU A 116 -8.78 0.97 -10.63
C GLU A 116 -9.34 1.26 -9.21
N CYS A 117 -8.86 2.32 -8.55
CA CYS A 117 -9.31 2.79 -7.23
C CYS A 117 -10.14 4.08 -7.38
N PRO A 118 -11.42 4.02 -7.82
CA PRO A 118 -12.19 5.21 -8.20
C PRO A 118 -12.49 6.17 -7.05
N LYS A 119 -12.33 5.73 -5.80
CA LYS A 119 -12.55 6.53 -4.59
C LYS A 119 -11.27 7.17 -4.03
N LEU A 120 -10.14 7.01 -4.71
CA LEU A 120 -8.85 7.51 -4.20
C LEU A 120 -8.86 9.04 -4.16
N ASP A 121 -8.88 9.59 -2.96
CA ASP A 121 -8.93 11.03 -2.71
C ASP A 121 -7.55 11.57 -2.30
N GLU A 122 -6.72 10.75 -1.65
CA GLU A 122 -5.40 11.15 -1.18
C GLU A 122 -4.30 10.16 -1.59
N LEU A 123 -3.25 10.69 -2.23
CA LEU A 123 -2.00 9.98 -2.51
C LEU A 123 -0.84 10.80 -1.95
N ARG A 124 -0.30 10.37 -0.81
CA ARG A 124 0.90 10.98 -0.22
C ARG A 124 2.15 10.30 -0.76
N ILE A 125 2.97 11.07 -1.46
CA ILE A 125 4.24 10.63 -2.01
C ILE A 125 5.21 11.81 -2.08
N ASP A 126 6.50 11.56 -1.85
CA ASP A 126 7.50 12.62 -1.85
C ASP A 126 7.66 13.24 -3.25
N ASP A 127 7.96 14.54 -3.31
CA ASP A 127 8.06 15.29 -4.57
C ASP A 127 9.14 14.73 -5.52
N GLY A 128 10.19 14.13 -4.96
CA GLY A 128 11.31 13.54 -5.70
C GLY A 128 11.01 12.19 -6.36
N VAL A 129 9.88 11.55 -6.06
CA VAL A 129 9.55 10.23 -6.62
C VAL A 129 9.02 10.36 -8.04
N ALA A 130 9.60 9.61 -8.97
CA ALA A 130 9.11 9.56 -10.35
C ALA A 130 7.85 8.69 -10.45
N LEU A 131 6.73 9.31 -10.80
CA LEU A 131 5.46 8.61 -11.04
C LEU A 131 5.46 8.05 -12.46
N LYS A 132 5.14 6.77 -12.63
CA LYS A 132 5.00 6.10 -13.92
C LYS A 132 3.58 5.55 -14.05
N ALA A 133 3.03 5.58 -15.26
CA ALA A 133 1.77 4.93 -15.55
C ALA A 133 1.73 4.45 -17.01
N ASP A 134 0.88 3.46 -17.29
CA ASP A 134 0.63 2.97 -18.63
C ASP A 134 0.00 4.07 -19.52
N LEU A 135 0.60 4.30 -20.68
CA LEU A 135 0.18 5.27 -21.70
C LEU A 135 -1.29 5.09 -22.14
N PHE A 136 -1.84 3.87 -22.12
CA PHE A 136 -3.24 3.63 -22.48
C PHE A 136 -4.22 4.29 -21.51
N LEU A 137 -3.86 4.38 -20.22
CA LEU A 137 -4.69 4.97 -19.18
C LEU A 137 -4.88 6.48 -19.38
N ARG A 138 -3.99 7.13 -20.14
CA ARG A 138 -4.07 8.56 -20.50
C ARG A 138 -5.37 8.95 -21.22
N SER A 139 -6.03 7.99 -21.85
CA SER A 139 -7.23 8.24 -22.68
C SER A 139 -8.52 7.69 -22.05
N ILE A 140 -8.47 7.16 -20.83
CA ILE A 140 -9.62 6.60 -20.11
C ILE A 140 -10.28 7.71 -19.29
N GLY A 141 -11.61 7.74 -19.25
CA GLY A 141 -12.39 8.95 -18.93
C GLY A 141 -12.83 9.15 -17.48
N ASP A 142 -12.47 8.28 -16.55
CA ASP A 142 -12.84 8.45 -15.13
C ASP A 142 -11.60 8.17 -14.26
N TRP A 143 -10.97 9.24 -13.80
CA TRP A 143 -9.79 9.17 -12.94
C TRP A 143 -10.15 9.69 -11.55
N PRO A 144 -9.58 9.10 -10.50
CA PRO A 144 -9.58 9.75 -9.20
C PRO A 144 -8.96 11.15 -9.32
N GLN A 145 -9.60 12.15 -8.70
CA GLN A 145 -9.20 13.57 -8.85
C GLN A 145 -7.72 13.79 -8.50
N VAL A 146 -7.22 13.07 -7.50
CA VAL A 146 -5.80 13.14 -7.10
C VAL A 146 -4.83 12.73 -8.21
N LEU A 147 -5.22 11.77 -9.07
CA LEU A 147 -4.39 11.36 -10.21
C LEU A 147 -4.46 12.38 -11.36
N ILE A 148 -5.59 13.07 -11.53
CA ILE A 148 -5.73 14.20 -12.46
C ILE A 148 -4.78 15.33 -12.03
N ASP A 149 -4.73 15.65 -10.74
CA ASP A 149 -3.88 16.71 -10.21
C ASP A 149 -2.39 16.37 -10.38
N LEU A 150 -2.04 15.08 -10.31
CA LEU A 150 -0.69 14.58 -10.54
C LEU A 150 -0.35 14.40 -12.03
N TYR A 151 -1.30 14.52 -12.95
CA TYR A 151 -1.12 14.26 -14.38
C TYR A 151 0.17 14.84 -15.00
N PRO A 152 0.56 16.11 -14.72
CA PRO A 152 1.79 16.68 -15.29
C PRO A 152 3.09 16.03 -14.81
N ARG A 153 3.05 15.33 -13.66
CA ARG A 153 4.21 14.64 -13.05
C ARG A 153 4.34 13.19 -13.53
N ILE A 154 3.31 12.63 -14.18
CA ILE A 154 3.28 11.22 -14.58
C ILE A 154 4.11 11.01 -15.85
N LEU A 155 5.07 10.10 -15.76
CA LEU A 155 5.82 9.56 -16.90
C LEU A 155 5.02 8.43 -17.54
N TRP A 156 4.26 8.77 -18.58
CA TRP A 156 3.48 7.84 -19.37
C TRP A 156 4.37 6.96 -20.24
N LYS A 157 4.30 5.64 -20.06
CA LYS A 157 5.11 4.65 -20.79
C LYS A 157 4.22 3.60 -21.45
N ALA A 158 4.62 3.09 -22.61
CA ALA A 158 3.95 1.93 -23.18
C ALA A 158 4.18 0.71 -22.28
N SER A 159 3.16 -0.14 -22.13
CA SER A 159 3.27 -1.43 -21.45
C SER A 159 4.39 -2.26 -22.11
N GLU A 160 5.25 -2.91 -21.31
CA GLU A 160 6.27 -3.85 -21.78
C GLU A 160 5.67 -5.19 -22.21
#